data_AF-A0A2E5YD39-F1
#
_entry.id   AF-A0A2E5YD39-F1
#
_cell.length_a   1.000
_cell.length_b   1.000
_cell.length_c   1.000
_cell.angle_alpha   90.00
_cell.angle_beta   90.00
_cell.angle_gamma   90.00
#
_symmetry.space_group_name_H-M   'P 1'
#
loop_
_entity.id
_entity.type
_entity.pdbx_description
1 polymer ?
#
loop_
_entity_poly.entity_id
_entity_poly.type
_entity_poly.pdbx_seq_one_letter_code
_entity_poly.pdbx_strand_id
1 'polypeptide(L)'
;MGVPGWKNVYDLSSDQIEKLGEAEEMMESMKINQAEEILMSLLKDDEDCIPVLNILGHLHGRYLSDFELAIDFYDQVLLLEPDNSWARDERRRYRRYVTYD
;
A
#
# COMPACT_ATOMS: atom_id res chain seq x y z
N MET A 1 19.74 21.57 10.19
CA MET A 1 19.60 20.13 10.43
C MET A 1 18.78 19.57 9.28
N GLY A 2 19.36 18.69 8.45
CA GLY A 2 18.63 18.06 7.36
C GLY A 2 17.66 17.03 7.92
N VAL A 3 16.43 17.04 7.43
CA VAL A 3 15.45 15.96 7.68
C VAL A 3 16.13 14.65 7.28
N PRO A 4 16.05 13.56 8.08
CA PRO A 4 16.60 12.28 7.67
C PRO A 4 16.04 11.93 6.29
N GLY A 5 16.92 11.85 5.29
CA GLY A 5 16.52 11.47 3.94
C GLY A 5 15.82 10.12 4.01
N TRP A 6 14.72 9.99 3.27
CA TRP A 6 14.03 8.72 3.10
C TRP A 6 15.07 7.63 2.73
N LYS A 7 15.00 6.49 3.41
CA LYS A 7 15.89 5.36 3.16
C LYS A 7 15.14 4.32 2.33
N ASN A 8 15.68 4.01 1.15
CA ASN A 8 15.20 2.92 0.31
C ASN A 8 15.58 1.57 0.93
N VAL A 9 14.84 1.13 1.95
CA VAL A 9 15.12 -0.13 2.66
C VAL A 9 14.66 -1.36 1.89
N TYR A 10 13.83 -1.18 0.87
CA TYR A 10 13.29 -2.25 0.01
C TYR A 10 14.02 -2.36 -1.34
N ASP A 11 15.15 -1.67 -1.51
CA ASP A 11 15.96 -1.68 -2.73
C ASP A 11 15.18 -1.40 -4.03
N LEU A 12 14.18 -0.51 -3.93
CA LEU A 12 13.35 -0.11 -5.07
C LEU A 12 14.20 0.56 -6.16
N SER A 13 13.90 0.26 -7.41
CA SER A 13 14.46 0.99 -8.54
C SER A 13 13.99 2.46 -8.56
N SER A 14 14.73 3.32 -9.26
CA SER A 14 14.33 4.72 -9.42
C SER A 14 12.94 4.88 -10.06
N ASP A 15 12.60 4.01 -11.02
CA ASP A 15 11.27 4.00 -11.67
C ASP A 15 10.16 3.60 -10.69
N GLN A 16 10.39 2.59 -9.85
CA GLN A 16 9.44 2.21 -8.79
C GLN A 16 9.22 3.36 -7.80
N ILE A 17 10.28 4.05 -7.37
CA ILE A 17 10.17 5.18 -6.44
C ILE A 17 9.36 6.32 -7.06
N GLU A 18 9.64 6.67 -8.32
CA GLU A 18 8.94 7.74 -9.04
C GLU A 18 7.45 7.41 -9.19
N LYS A 19 7.11 6.21 -9.65
CA LYS A 19 5.73 5.75 -9.82
C LYS A 19 4.97 5.63 -8.50
N LEU A 20 5.62 5.19 -7.42
CA LEU A 20 4.99 5.17 -6.09
C LEU A 20 4.63 6.59 -5.63
N GLY A 21 5.55 7.54 -5.80
CA GLY A 21 5.28 8.95 -5.51
C GLY A 21 4.13 9.50 -6.36
N GLU A 22 4.11 9.20 -7.67
CA GLU A 22 3.01 9.58 -8.55
C GLU A 22 1.67 8.98 -8.09
N ALA A 23 1.64 7.69 -7.74
CA ALA A 23 0.43 7.04 -7.23
C ALA A 23 -0.09 7.71 -5.94
N GLU A 24 0.79 8.02 -4.99
CA GLU A 24 0.44 8.74 -3.76
C GLU A 24 -0.12 10.14 -4.06
N GLU A 25 0.51 10.91 -4.95
CA GLU A 25 0.01 12.22 -5.38
C GLU A 25 -1.38 12.12 -6.05
N MET A 26 -1.62 11.07 -6.84
CA MET A 26 -2.92 10.81 -7.44
C MET A 26 -3.97 10.46 -6.39
N MET A 27 -3.61 9.69 -5.35
CA MET A 27 -4.50 9.40 -4.20
C MET A 27 -4.86 10.69 -3.45
N GLU A 28 -3.88 11.55 -3.15
CA GLU A 28 -4.10 12.85 -2.51
C GLU A 28 -5.00 13.77 -3.37
N SER A 29 -4.87 13.68 -4.69
CA SER A 29 -5.68 14.41 -5.66
C SER A 29 -7.05 13.76 -5.95
N MET A 30 -7.42 12.70 -5.23
CA MET A 30 -8.67 11.93 -5.41
C MET A 30 -8.82 11.28 -6.79
N LYS A 31 -7.72 11.08 -7.52
CA LYS A 31 -7.67 10.39 -8.82
C LYS A 31 -7.44 8.88 -8.59
N ILE A 32 -8.34 8.25 -7.85
CA ILE A 32 -8.13 6.91 -7.29
C ILE A 32 -7.88 5.84 -8.35
N ASN A 33 -8.63 5.85 -9.46
CA ASN A 33 -8.43 4.87 -10.54
C ASN A 33 -7.02 4.97 -11.16
N GLN A 34 -6.48 6.19 -11.29
CA GLN A 34 -5.14 6.37 -11.86
C GLN A 34 -4.06 5.89 -10.90
N ALA A 35 -4.22 6.16 -9.61
CA ALA A 35 -3.33 5.62 -8.58
C ALA A 35 -3.35 4.08 -8.58
N GLU A 36 -4.54 3.48 -8.62
CA GLU A 36 -4.71 2.03 -8.64
C GLU A 36 -4.08 1.41 -9.90
N GLU A 37 -4.26 1.99 -11.08
CA GLU A 37 -3.62 1.54 -12.32
C GLU A 37 -2.09 1.54 -12.21
N ILE A 38 -1.49 2.59 -11.65
CA ILE A 38 -0.04 2.68 -11.43
C ILE A 38 0.41 1.58 -10.46
N LEU A 39 -0.25 1.45 -9.31
CA LEU A 39 0.11 0.47 -8.28
C LEU A 39 -0.03 -0.97 -8.78
N MET A 40 -1.10 -1.29 -9.52
CA MET A 40 -1.30 -2.61 -10.11
C MET A 40 -0.26 -2.90 -11.20
N SER A 41 0.20 -1.88 -11.95
CA SER A 41 1.31 -2.05 -12.90
C SER A 41 2.62 -2.38 -12.19
N LEU A 42 2.93 -1.69 -11.09
CA LEU A 42 4.11 -1.96 -10.27
C LEU A 42 4.05 -3.36 -9.64
N LEU A 43 2.89 -3.76 -9.13
CA LEU A 43 2.70 -5.07 -8.53
C LEU A 43 2.87 -6.20 -9.57
N LYS A 44 2.47 -5.97 -10.82
CA LYS A 44 2.66 -6.95 -11.89
C LYS A 44 4.14 -7.18 -12.22
N ASP A 45 4.95 -6.13 -12.12
CA ASP A 45 6.39 -6.22 -12.37
C ASP A 45 7.14 -6.83 -11.17
N ASP A 46 6.61 -6.68 -9.96
CA ASP A 46 7.14 -7.23 -8.70
C ASP A 46 5.99 -7.54 -7.71
N GLU A 47 5.52 -8.79 -7.74
CA GLU A 47 4.34 -9.26 -7.00
C GLU A 47 4.52 -9.22 -5.48
N ASP A 48 5.77 -9.28 -5.00
CA ASP A 48 6.11 -9.29 -3.58
C ASP A 48 6.57 -7.91 -3.07
N CYS A 49 6.36 -6.85 -3.86
CA CYS A 49 6.80 -5.50 -3.49
C CYS A 49 5.99 -4.94 -2.30
N ILE A 50 6.54 -5.08 -1.10
CA ILE A 50 5.92 -4.66 0.19
C ILE A 50 5.40 -3.21 0.17
N PRO A 51 6.12 -2.21 -0.35
CA PRO A 51 5.59 -0.85 -0.48
C PRO A 51 4.33 -0.77 -1.33
N VAL A 52 4.31 -1.42 -2.51
CA VAL A 52 3.16 -1.41 -3.42
C VAL A 52 1.95 -2.07 -2.76
N LEU A 53 2.14 -3.24 -2.15
CA LEU A 53 1.10 -3.96 -1.40
C LEU A 53 0.52 -3.13 -0.26
N ASN A 54 1.36 -2.44 0.52
CA ASN A 54 0.90 -1.56 1.60
C ASN A 54 0.05 -0.38 1.06
N ILE A 55 0.48 0.25 -0.04
CA ILE A 55 -0.25 1.38 -0.61
C ILE A 55 -1.57 0.91 -1.24
N LEU A 56 -1.61 -0.25 -1.91
CA LEU A 56 -2.85 -0.86 -2.38
C LEU A 56 -3.82 -1.12 -1.22
N GLY A 57 -3.34 -1.73 -0.13
CA GLY A 57 -4.14 -1.92 1.07
C GLY A 57 -4.68 -0.60 1.63
N HIS A 58 -3.89 0.47 1.60
CA HIS A 58 -4.32 1.80 2.03
C HIS A 58 -5.37 2.41 1.08
N LEU A 59 -5.15 2.31 -0.24
CA LEU A 59 -6.06 2.80 -1.27
C LEU A 59 -7.44 2.15 -1.13
N HIS A 60 -7.49 0.82 -1.14
CA HIS A 60 -8.75 0.08 -1.03
C HIS A 60 -9.45 0.35 0.30
N GLY A 61 -8.72 0.29 1.42
CA GLY A 61 -9.33 0.41 2.74
C GLY A 61 -9.77 1.83 3.08
N ARG A 62 -9.00 2.85 2.71
CA ARG A 62 -9.28 4.24 3.09
C ARG A 62 -10.11 5.00 2.06
N TYR A 63 -9.84 4.81 0.77
CA TYR A 63 -10.47 5.61 -0.28
C TYR A 63 -11.69 4.91 -0.89
N LEU A 64 -11.64 3.58 -1.04
CA LEU A 64 -12.73 2.81 -1.64
C LEU A 64 -13.65 2.16 -0.60
N SER A 65 -13.23 2.09 0.66
CA SER A 65 -13.91 1.31 1.71
C SER A 65 -14.08 -0.17 1.37
N ASP A 66 -13.23 -0.69 0.49
CA ASP A 66 -13.14 -2.11 0.18
C ASP A 66 -12.26 -2.79 1.24
N PHE A 67 -12.88 -3.06 2.38
CA PHE A 67 -12.17 -3.55 3.55
C PHE A 67 -11.66 -4.98 3.38
N GLU A 68 -12.37 -5.82 2.64
CA GLU A 68 -11.97 -7.20 2.39
C GLU A 68 -10.68 -7.23 1.56
N LEU A 69 -10.67 -6.52 0.43
CA LEU A 69 -9.48 -6.47 -0.42
C LEU A 69 -8.30 -5.76 0.26
N ALA A 70 -8.56 -4.72 1.05
CA ALA A 70 -7.52 -4.10 1.88
C ALA A 70 -6.89 -5.09 2.86
N ILE A 71 -7.70 -5.92 3.53
CA ILE A 71 -7.21 -6.96 4.45
C ILE A 71 -6.34 -7.97 3.70
N ASP A 72 -6.74 -8.40 2.50
CA ASP A 72 -5.99 -9.36 1.69
C ASP A 72 -4.60 -8.83 1.32
N PHE A 73 -4.48 -7.56 0.93
CA PHE A 73 -3.18 -6.93 0.68
C PHE A 73 -2.32 -6.86 1.94
N TYR A 74 -2.89 -6.47 3.09
CA TYR A 74 -2.11 -6.44 4.33
C TYR A 74 -1.74 -7.83 4.84
N ASP A 75 -2.56 -8.87 4.58
CA ASP A 75 -2.19 -10.24 4.90
C ASP A 75 -1.02 -10.73 4.04
N GLN A 76 -0.93 -10.31 2.76
CA GLN A 76 0.26 -10.54 1.93
C GLN A 76 1.51 -9.81 2.47
N VAL A 77 1.39 -8.54 2.85
CA VAL A 77 2.49 -7.80 3.49
C VAL A 77 2.97 -8.53 4.74
N LEU A 78 2.07 -9.00 5.60
CA LEU A 78 2.43 -9.68 6.84
C LEU A 78 2.96 -11.11 6.64
N LEU A 79 2.74 -11.70 5.47
CA LEU A 79 3.39 -12.95 5.07
C LEU A 79 4.87 -12.72 4.74
N LEU A 80 5.17 -11.62 4.03
CA LEU A 80 6.51 -11.25 3.59
C LEU A 80 7.32 -10.56 4.71
N GLU A 81 6.68 -9.69 5.47
CA GLU A 81 7.25 -8.89 6.57
C GLU A 81 6.36 -8.99 7.81
N PRO A 82 6.47 -10.08 8.60
CA PRO A 82 5.60 -10.33 9.74
C PRO A 82 5.67 -9.28 10.85
N ASP A 83 6.73 -8.48 10.90
CA ASP A 83 6.96 -7.41 11.86
C ASP A 83 6.39 -6.05 11.43
N ASN A 84 5.93 -5.90 10.18
CA ASN A 84 5.34 -4.66 9.65
C ASN A 84 4.20 -4.15 10.55
N SER A 85 4.45 -3.09 11.33
CA SER A 85 3.50 -2.56 12.30
C SER A 85 2.30 -1.91 11.63
N TRP A 86 2.52 -1.22 10.51
CA TRP A 86 1.47 -0.51 9.78
C TRP A 86 0.43 -1.48 9.22
N ALA A 87 0.88 -2.50 8.48
CA ALA A 87 0.00 -3.52 7.92
C ALA A 87 -0.79 -4.25 9.00
N ARG A 88 -0.14 -4.58 10.13
CA ARG A 88 -0.81 -5.22 11.27
C ARG A 88 -1.94 -4.37 11.84
N ASP A 89 -1.68 -3.08 12.02
CA ASP A 89 -2.63 -2.16 12.64
C ASP A 89 -3.81 -1.84 11.71
N GLU A 90 -3.55 -1.56 10.43
CA GLU A 90 -4.59 -1.29 9.43
C GLU A 90 -5.42 -2.55 9.16
N ARG A 91 -4.81 -3.73 9.01
CA ARG A 91 -5.56 -4.98 8.90
C ARG A 91 -6.46 -5.23 10.11
N ARG A 92 -5.94 -5.02 11.33
CA ARG A 92 -6.74 -5.17 12.56
C ARG A 92 -7.89 -4.15 12.61
N ARG A 93 -7.68 -2.95 12.06
CA ARG A 93 -8.72 -1.94 11.93
C ARG A 93 -9.82 -2.40 10.97
N TYR A 94 -9.46 -2.81 9.76
CA TYR A 94 -10.43 -3.18 8.72
C TYR A 94 -11.20 -4.46 9.07
N ARG A 95 -10.56 -5.44 9.72
CA ARG A 95 -11.27 -6.64 10.22
C ARG A 95 -12.45 -6.30 11.11
N ARG A 96 -12.39 -5.21 11.89
CA ARG A 96 -13.54 -4.78 12.71
C ARG A 96 -14.75 -4.34 11.88
N TYR A 97 -14.55 -3.78 10.70
CA TYR A 97 -15.66 -3.35 9.83
C TYR A 97 -16.33 -4.53 9.12
N VAL A 98 -15.58 -5.59 8.82
CA VAL A 98 -16.11 -6.79 8.15
C VAL A 98 -16.82 -7.73 9.14
N THR A 99 -16.42 -7.73 10.41
CA THR A 99 -17.02 -8.61 11.44
C THR A 99 -18.31 -8.09 12.08
N TYR A 100 -18.80 -6.91 11.70
CA TYR A 100 -20.08 -6.40 12.18
C TYR A 100 -21.20 -6.95 11.27
N ASP A 101 -21.84 -8.03 11.72
CA ASP A 101 -23.22 -8.39 11.32
C ASP A 101 -24.23 -7.42 11.97
#